data_AF-A0A0P4VKF1-F1
#
_entry.id   AF-A0A0P4VKF1-F1
#
_cell.length_a   1.000
_cell.length_b   1.000
_cell.length_c   1.000
_cell.angle_alpha   90.00
_cell.angle_beta   90.00
_cell.angle_gamma   90.00
#
_symmetry.space_group_name_H-M   'P 1'
#
loop_
_entity.id
_entity.type
_entity.pdbx_description
1 polymer ?
#
loop_
_entity_poly.entity_id
_entity_poly.type
_entity_poly.pdbx_seq_one_letter_code
_entity_poly.pdbx_strand_id
1 'polypeptide(L)'
;KRFRHAWLMFDIFKDWLRPHPSPELANCIVCNRVIKAGKSELEKHAAGKRHLSMLNGMNAAGGGGASAADGRHTRGHSRHMVILGQDVVEVDSSYDESGTLSGGAEGESTFKEDFENKLPDVNRGNSGAGGGGAASGPAQTGDSSQASYTTGIYVPQQRNLPPTHNLSKAVVMSPAPNWKATAIVNGHVTRLDLSDYVGRYLILVFYPQDFSKICASEINALSDRSYEFRSIQTEIVACSVDSHLSHLTWSKLSRADGGVNLPKIPLIADPTHAIARAYGVLLPDKGHTLRAHFIIDKRGILRHMSVTDTLVGRGTDELLRIVKALQYVDEVEEAVPADWSQPSE
;
A
#
# COMPACT_ATOMS: atom_id res chain seq x y z
N LYS A 1 5.29 -9.04 -31.91
CA LYS A 1 5.90 -7.90 -31.17
C LYS A 1 5.15 -7.79 -29.85
N ARG A 2 5.83 -7.88 -28.70
CA ARG A 2 5.17 -7.93 -27.38
C ARG A 2 5.35 -6.62 -26.62
N PHE A 3 4.34 -6.24 -25.84
CA PHE A 3 4.35 -5.09 -24.95
C PHE A 3 5.49 -5.23 -23.93
N ARG A 4 6.22 -4.13 -23.71
CA ARG A 4 7.28 -4.08 -22.69
C ARG A 4 6.92 -3.02 -21.66
N HIS A 5 6.83 -3.42 -20.40
CA HIS A 5 6.55 -2.52 -19.29
C HIS A 5 7.55 -1.35 -19.20
N ALA A 6 8.81 -1.56 -19.60
CA ALA A 6 9.82 -0.50 -19.68
C ALA A 6 9.41 0.69 -20.57
N TRP A 7 8.50 0.51 -21.54
CA TRP A 7 8.01 1.62 -22.37
C TRP A 7 7.16 2.62 -21.59
N LEU A 8 6.54 2.22 -20.46
CA LEU A 8 5.81 3.14 -19.59
C LEU A 8 6.73 4.17 -18.90
N MET A 9 8.05 3.95 -18.92
CA MET A 9 9.04 4.86 -18.35
C MET A 9 9.53 5.91 -19.37
N PHE A 10 9.19 5.78 -20.65
CA PHE A 10 9.57 6.77 -21.66
C PHE A 10 8.59 7.94 -21.65
N ASP A 11 9.12 9.16 -21.64
CA ASP A 11 8.32 10.39 -21.62
C ASP A 11 7.28 10.46 -22.73
N ILE A 12 7.58 9.90 -23.90
CA ILE A 12 6.68 9.86 -25.05
C ILE A 12 5.46 8.94 -24.86
N PHE A 13 5.45 8.06 -23.86
CA PHE A 13 4.42 7.03 -23.66
C PHE A 13 3.78 7.06 -22.27
N LYS A 14 4.51 7.49 -21.23
CA LYS A 14 4.13 7.37 -19.82
C LYS A 14 2.74 7.94 -19.51
N ASP A 15 2.38 9.04 -20.17
CA ASP A 15 1.16 9.80 -19.85
C ASP A 15 -0.11 9.16 -20.44
N TRP A 16 0.00 8.33 -21.49
CA TRP A 16 -1.16 7.83 -22.22
C TRP A 16 -1.20 6.32 -22.47
N LEU A 17 -0.07 5.63 -22.38
CA LEU A 17 0.03 4.21 -22.71
C LEU A 17 -0.35 3.34 -21.49
N ARG A 18 -1.15 2.30 -21.71
CA ARG A 18 -1.51 1.29 -20.69
C ARG A 18 -1.39 -0.12 -21.27
N PRO A 19 -1.08 -1.12 -20.45
CA PRO A 19 -1.05 -2.52 -20.90
C PRO A 19 -2.44 -3.01 -21.31
N HIS A 20 -2.48 -3.97 -22.23
CA HIS A 20 -3.68 -4.71 -22.61
C HIS A 20 -3.49 -6.19 -22.19
N PRO A 21 -4.56 -6.93 -21.85
CA PRO A 21 -4.46 -8.35 -21.47
C PRO A 21 -3.71 -9.21 -22.50
N SER A 22 -3.98 -8.98 -23.79
CA SER A 22 -3.21 -9.60 -24.87
C SER A 22 -1.81 -8.94 -24.98
N PRO A 23 -0.72 -9.73 -24.91
CA PRO A 23 0.64 -9.20 -24.87
C PRO A 23 1.09 -8.52 -26.17
N GLU A 24 0.34 -8.69 -27.27
CA GLU A 24 0.62 -8.05 -28.55
C GLU A 24 -0.10 -6.72 -28.74
N LEU A 25 -0.86 -6.26 -27.74
CA LEU A 25 -1.68 -5.08 -27.79
C LEU A 25 -1.37 -4.13 -26.63
N ALA A 26 -1.77 -2.87 -26.78
CA ALA A 26 -1.65 -1.81 -25.79
C ALA A 26 -2.85 -0.88 -25.89
N ASN A 27 -3.20 -0.24 -24.78
CA ASN A 27 -4.31 0.69 -24.68
C ASN A 27 -3.80 2.13 -24.64
N CYS A 28 -4.43 3.01 -25.42
CA CYS A 28 -4.26 4.45 -25.29
C CYS A 28 -5.44 5.06 -24.55
N ILE A 29 -5.20 5.68 -23.39
CA ILE A 29 -6.28 6.29 -22.58
C ILE A 29 -6.75 7.63 -23.14
N VAL A 30 -5.91 8.32 -23.92
CA VAL A 30 -6.22 9.62 -24.51
C VAL A 30 -7.29 9.52 -25.60
N CYS A 31 -7.21 8.47 -26.44
CA CYS A 31 -8.17 8.28 -27.54
C CYS A 31 -8.98 6.99 -27.43
N ASN A 32 -8.89 6.29 -26.29
CA ASN A 32 -9.54 5.00 -25.99
C ASN A 32 -9.42 3.97 -27.13
N ARG A 33 -8.18 3.72 -27.60
CA ARG A 33 -7.90 2.82 -28.72
C ARG A 33 -6.92 1.71 -28.33
N VAL A 34 -7.20 0.51 -28.82
CA VAL A 34 -6.26 -0.63 -28.76
C VAL A 34 -5.30 -0.57 -29.96
N ILE A 35 -4.00 -0.64 -29.68
CA ILE A 35 -2.90 -0.47 -30.64
C ILE A 35 -2.00 -1.70 -30.56
N LYS A 36 -1.35 -2.09 -31.66
CA LYS A 36 -0.34 -3.16 -31.63
C LYS A 36 0.86 -2.74 -30.79
N ALA A 37 1.30 -3.63 -29.88
CA ALA A 37 2.38 -3.42 -28.93
C ALA A 37 3.76 -3.56 -29.58
N GLY A 38 4.04 -2.74 -30.59
CA GLY A 38 5.36 -2.54 -31.17
C GLY A 38 5.80 -1.09 -31.00
N LYS A 39 7.07 -0.87 -30.66
CA LYS A 39 7.59 0.48 -30.40
C LYS A 39 7.30 1.45 -31.56
N SER A 40 7.54 1.03 -32.80
CA SER A 40 7.26 1.85 -34.00
C SER A 40 5.76 2.16 -34.17
N GLU A 41 4.89 1.20 -33.86
CA GLU A 41 3.45 1.35 -33.93
C GLU A 41 2.92 2.33 -32.87
N LEU A 42 3.52 2.33 -31.68
CA LEU A 42 3.21 3.26 -30.59
C LEU A 42 3.74 4.67 -30.88
N GLU A 43 4.93 4.81 -31.44
CA GLU A 43 5.48 6.11 -31.88
C GLU A 43 4.62 6.73 -32.99
N LYS A 44 4.19 5.92 -33.97
CA LYS A 44 3.25 6.35 -35.03
C LYS A 44 1.90 6.78 -34.46
N HIS A 45 1.44 6.10 -33.40
CA HIS A 45 0.21 6.49 -32.72
C HIS A 45 0.35 7.85 -32.00
N ALA A 46 1.44 8.04 -31.25
CA ALA A 46 1.74 9.26 -30.51
C ALA A 46 1.78 10.50 -31.43
N ALA A 47 2.38 10.35 -32.61
CA ALA A 47 2.45 11.41 -33.63
C ALA A 47 1.14 11.60 -34.43
N GLY A 48 0.09 10.81 -34.16
CA GLY A 48 -1.17 10.87 -34.89
C GLY A 48 -1.98 12.12 -34.57
N LYS A 49 -2.50 12.80 -35.60
CA LYS A 49 -3.30 14.05 -35.46
C LYS A 49 -4.44 13.94 -34.44
N ARG A 50 -5.16 12.80 -34.43
CA ARG A 50 -6.26 12.54 -33.49
C ARG A 50 -5.79 12.36 -32.05
N HIS A 51 -4.63 11.74 -31.85
CA HIS A 51 -4.05 11.56 -30.53
C HIS A 51 -3.61 12.92 -29.97
N LEU A 52 -2.85 13.69 -30.74
CA LEU A 52 -2.37 15.02 -30.35
C LEU A 52 -3.50 16.02 -30.09
N SER A 53 -4.58 16.01 -30.89
CA SER A 53 -5.72 16.90 -30.65
C SER A 53 -6.42 16.61 -29.32
N MET A 54 -6.56 15.33 -28.95
CA MET A 54 -7.18 14.91 -27.69
C MET A 54 -6.25 15.15 -26.50
N LEU A 55 -4.94 14.93 -26.67
CA LEU A 55 -3.93 15.18 -25.65
C LEU A 55 -3.84 16.67 -25.29
N ASN A 56 -3.86 17.55 -26.29
CA ASN A 56 -3.86 19.00 -26.06
C ASN A 56 -5.18 19.50 -25.43
N GLY A 57 -6.31 18.87 -25.76
CA GLY A 57 -7.59 19.16 -25.13
C GLY A 57 -7.65 18.74 -23.65
N MET A 58 -6.98 17.64 -23.27
CA MET A 58 -6.85 17.20 -21.87
C MET A 58 -5.97 18.15 -21.06
N ASN A 59 -4.89 18.69 -21.65
CA ASN A 59 -4.00 19.64 -20.97
C ASN A 59 -4.60 21.05 -20.79
N ALA A 60 -5.55 21.45 -21.64
CA ALA A 60 -6.18 22.78 -21.57
C ALA A 60 -7.26 22.91 -20.47
N ALA A 61 -7.76 21.80 -19.91
CA ALA A 61 -8.84 21.81 -18.91
C ALA A 61 -8.34 21.89 -17.44
N GLY A 62 -7.04 22.06 -17.21
CA GLY A 62 -6.40 22.00 -15.88
C GLY A 62 -6.06 23.34 -15.19
N GLY A 63 -6.51 24.50 -15.68
CA GLY A 63 -6.25 25.82 -15.06
C GLY A 63 -7.53 26.67 -14.97
N GLY A 64 -7.89 27.12 -13.77
CA GLY A 64 -9.23 27.67 -13.45
C GLY A 64 -9.52 29.11 -13.90
N GLY A 65 -10.82 29.46 -13.93
CA GLY A 65 -11.36 30.83 -14.03
C GLY A 65 -12.69 30.93 -14.82
N ALA A 66 -13.75 31.43 -14.18
CA ALA A 66 -15.13 31.48 -14.69
C ALA A 66 -15.39 32.49 -15.84
N SER A 67 -16.27 32.14 -16.79
CA SER A 67 -17.34 33.00 -17.35
C SER A 67 -18.21 32.25 -18.38
N ALA A 68 -19.38 32.81 -18.69
CA ALA A 68 -20.64 32.22 -19.14
C ALA A 68 -20.85 31.96 -20.66
N ALA A 69 -21.96 31.24 -20.94
CA ALA A 69 -22.67 30.99 -22.21
C ALA A 69 -21.92 30.11 -23.24
N ASP A 70 -22.52 29.13 -23.93
CA ASP A 70 -23.85 29.06 -24.55
C ASP A 70 -24.24 27.58 -24.76
N GLY A 71 -25.54 27.32 -24.91
CA GLY A 71 -26.14 25.99 -24.85
C GLY A 71 -25.85 25.06 -26.04
N ARG A 72 -25.81 23.75 -25.74
CA ARG A 72 -26.39 22.66 -26.56
C ARG A 72 -26.41 21.36 -25.77
N HIS A 73 -27.60 20.79 -25.64
CA HIS A 73 -27.84 19.44 -25.12
C HIS A 73 -27.14 18.38 -25.97
N THR A 74 -26.33 17.53 -25.34
CA THR A 74 -26.20 16.12 -25.71
C THR A 74 -26.18 15.25 -24.45
N ARG A 75 -27.11 14.29 -24.38
CA ARG A 75 -27.21 13.29 -23.31
C ARG A 75 -25.96 12.41 -23.31
N GLY A 76 -25.13 12.50 -22.28
CA GLY A 76 -24.01 11.58 -22.03
C GLY A 76 -24.23 10.81 -20.74
N HIS A 77 -24.37 9.48 -20.83
CA HIS A 77 -24.43 8.59 -19.67
C HIS A 77 -23.05 8.56 -18.98
N SER A 78 -22.97 9.03 -17.74
CA SER A 78 -21.80 8.80 -16.88
C SER A 78 -21.83 7.36 -16.39
N ARG A 79 -20.92 6.51 -16.86
CA ARG A 79 -20.63 5.20 -16.26
C ARG A 79 -19.35 5.33 -15.45
N HIS A 80 -19.48 5.37 -14.13
CA HIS A 80 -18.38 5.16 -13.21
C HIS A 80 -17.89 3.72 -13.34
N MET A 81 -16.61 3.52 -13.64
CA MET A 81 -15.96 2.22 -13.71
C MET A 81 -15.16 2.01 -12.43
N VAL A 82 -15.68 1.20 -11.52
CA VAL A 82 -14.95 0.67 -10.36
C VAL A 82 -14.20 -0.56 -10.85
N ILE A 83 -12.87 -0.49 -10.90
CA ILE A 83 -12.04 -1.64 -11.24
C ILE A 83 -11.75 -2.38 -9.93
N LEU A 84 -12.58 -3.37 -9.61
CA LEU A 84 -12.24 -4.42 -8.66
C LEU A 84 -11.41 -5.46 -9.40
N GLY A 85 -10.21 -5.74 -8.88
CA GLY A 85 -9.31 -6.75 -9.43
C GLY A 85 -9.97 -8.12 -9.47
N GLN A 86 -9.67 -8.88 -10.51
CA GLN A 86 -9.93 -10.31 -10.52
C GLN A 86 -8.73 -11.06 -11.09
N ASP A 87 -8.25 -11.96 -10.26
CA ASP A 87 -7.49 -13.14 -10.61
C ASP A 87 -8.21 -13.92 -11.71
N VAL A 88 -7.38 -14.50 -12.58
CA VAL A 88 -7.77 -15.38 -13.67
C VAL A 88 -8.17 -16.74 -13.07
N VAL A 89 -9.37 -17.20 -13.40
CA VAL A 89 -9.73 -18.62 -13.31
C VAL A 89 -10.19 -19.04 -14.72
N GLU A 90 -9.43 -19.93 -15.34
CA GLU A 90 -9.81 -20.61 -16.57
C GLU A 90 -10.96 -21.59 -16.28
N VAL A 91 -12.02 -21.52 -17.08
CA VAL A 91 -12.99 -22.61 -17.23
C VAL A 91 -13.32 -22.71 -18.72
N ASP A 92 -12.95 -23.84 -19.33
CA ASP A 92 -13.33 -24.22 -20.69
C ASP A 92 -14.83 -24.55 -20.75
N SER A 93 -15.53 -24.02 -21.76
CA SER A 93 -16.76 -24.64 -22.25
C SER A 93 -17.01 -24.27 -23.71
N SER A 94 -16.81 -25.25 -24.58
CA SER A 94 -17.33 -25.30 -25.95
C SER A 94 -18.86 -25.45 -25.93
N TYR A 95 -19.56 -24.72 -26.80
CA TYR A 95 -20.98 -24.95 -27.10
C TYR A 95 -21.09 -25.57 -28.49
N ASP A 96 -21.76 -26.71 -28.58
CA ASP A 96 -22.37 -27.21 -29.81
C ASP A 96 -23.89 -27.19 -29.66
N GLU A 97 -24.56 -26.83 -30.75
CA GLU A 97 -26.00 -26.67 -30.90
C GLU A 97 -26.77 -28.01 -30.84
N SER A 98 -28.08 -27.88 -30.60
CA SER A 98 -29.16 -28.87 -30.69
C SER A 98 -29.46 -29.68 -29.42
N GLY A 99 -30.71 -29.52 -28.95
CA GLY A 99 -31.16 -30.00 -27.65
C GLY A 99 -31.85 -31.36 -27.68
N THR A 100 -32.00 -31.95 -26.50
CA THR A 100 -33.14 -32.77 -26.06
C THR A 100 -32.94 -33.18 -24.59
N LEU A 101 -34.03 -33.33 -23.85
CA LEU A 101 -34.07 -33.83 -22.46
C LEU A 101 -34.10 -35.37 -22.43
N SER A 102 -33.29 -35.98 -21.56
CA SER A 102 -33.48 -37.28 -20.84
C SER A 102 -32.18 -37.50 -20.02
N GLY A 103 -32.08 -38.08 -18.83
CA GLY A 103 -32.84 -39.09 -18.10
C GLY A 103 -31.85 -40.18 -17.63
N GLY A 104 -31.81 -40.54 -16.33
CA GLY A 104 -31.05 -41.66 -15.74
C GLY A 104 -29.81 -41.21 -14.93
N ALA A 105 -29.75 -41.31 -13.60
CA ALA A 105 -29.75 -42.48 -12.70
C ALA A 105 -28.53 -43.40 -12.86
N GLU A 106 -27.66 -43.45 -11.83
CA GLU A 106 -27.17 -44.66 -11.12
C GLU A 106 -25.75 -44.51 -10.52
N GLY A 107 -25.55 -45.10 -9.32
CA GLY A 107 -24.26 -45.50 -8.73
C GLY A 107 -23.71 -44.59 -7.61
N GLU A 108 -24.22 -44.64 -6.37
CA GLU A 108 -23.76 -45.52 -5.26
C GLU A 108 -22.24 -45.63 -5.05
N SER A 109 -21.72 -45.13 -3.92
CA SER A 109 -21.43 -45.97 -2.73
C SER A 109 -20.58 -45.25 -1.66
N THR A 110 -21.17 -45.14 -0.47
CA THR A 110 -20.61 -45.38 0.88
C THR A 110 -19.27 -44.77 1.31
N PHE A 111 -19.32 -43.83 2.27
CA PHE A 111 -18.78 -44.06 3.63
C PHE A 111 -19.31 -42.98 4.59
N LYS A 112 -20.03 -43.42 5.62
CA LYS A 112 -20.51 -42.63 6.77
C LYS A 112 -20.18 -43.44 8.03
N GLU A 113 -20.30 -42.78 9.19
CA GLU A 113 -20.17 -43.30 10.56
C GLU A 113 -18.75 -43.16 11.13
N ASP A 114 -18.49 -42.45 12.23
CA ASP A 114 -19.31 -42.08 13.39
C ASP A 114 -18.69 -40.88 14.13
N PHE A 115 -19.49 -39.94 14.64
CA PHE A 115 -19.61 -39.61 16.08
C PHE A 115 -20.49 -38.38 16.31
N GLU A 116 -21.79 -38.59 16.55
CA GLU A 116 -22.64 -37.65 17.27
C GLU A 116 -23.57 -38.45 18.19
N ASN A 117 -23.48 -38.21 19.50
CA ASN A 117 -24.61 -38.24 20.43
C ASN A 117 -24.15 -37.86 21.84
N LYS A 118 -24.58 -36.69 22.31
CA LYS A 118 -25.34 -36.49 23.57
C LYS A 118 -25.48 -34.99 23.90
N LEU A 119 -26.69 -34.48 23.74
CA LEU A 119 -27.23 -33.31 24.46
C LEU A 119 -27.80 -33.77 25.82
N PRO A 120 -28.06 -32.85 26.77
CA PRO A 120 -29.43 -32.34 26.85
C PRO A 120 -29.58 -30.83 27.11
N ASP A 121 -30.75 -30.35 26.67
CA ASP A 121 -31.42 -29.06 26.85
C ASP A 121 -31.51 -28.54 28.30
N VAL A 122 -31.38 -27.22 28.47
CA VAL A 122 -32.22 -26.41 29.38
C VAL A 122 -32.43 -25.01 28.79
N ASN A 123 -33.65 -24.71 28.33
CA ASN A 123 -34.15 -23.34 28.21
C ASN A 123 -35.59 -23.29 28.71
N ARG A 124 -35.89 -22.42 29.68
CA ARG A 124 -37.26 -22.21 30.18
C ARG A 124 -37.47 -20.79 30.73
N GLY A 125 -38.44 -20.09 30.13
CA GLY A 125 -39.19 -18.95 30.70
C GLY A 125 -38.52 -17.58 30.53
N ASN A 126 -39.21 -16.47 30.27
CA ASN A 126 -40.63 -16.19 30.24
C ASN A 126 -40.88 -14.85 29.52
N SER A 127 -42.08 -14.72 28.96
CA SER A 127 -42.65 -13.61 28.20
C SER A 127 -43.20 -12.47 29.06
N GLY A 128 -43.31 -11.28 28.45
CA GLY A 128 -44.31 -10.24 28.73
C GLY A 128 -43.95 -8.93 28.04
N ALA A 129 -44.83 -8.05 27.59
CA ALA A 129 -46.25 -8.06 27.18
C ALA A 129 -46.55 -6.61 26.71
N GLY A 130 -47.44 -6.42 25.73
CA GLY A 130 -48.11 -5.15 25.41
C GLY A 130 -47.51 -4.38 24.22
N GLY A 131 -48.28 -3.89 23.24
CA GLY A 131 -49.72 -3.87 23.04
C GLY A 131 -50.10 -2.85 21.95
N GLY A 132 -51.21 -3.11 21.22
CA GLY A 132 -51.98 -2.17 20.38
C GLY A 132 -51.39 -1.85 18.99
N GLY A 133 -52.13 -1.81 17.88
CA GLY A 133 -53.57 -1.84 17.62
C GLY A 133 -53.84 -1.95 16.11
N ALA A 134 -55.08 -2.27 15.77
CA ALA A 134 -55.59 -2.70 14.47
C ALA A 134 -55.76 -1.60 13.40
N ALA A 135 -55.81 -1.98 12.11
CA ALA A 135 -56.96 -1.79 11.22
C ALA A 135 -56.65 -2.14 9.74
N SER A 136 -57.68 -2.58 9.04
CA SER A 136 -57.69 -3.22 7.72
C SER A 136 -58.30 -2.35 6.60
N GLY A 137 -57.68 -2.37 5.40
CA GLY A 137 -58.25 -2.12 4.05
C GLY A 137 -58.38 -0.66 3.56
N PRO A 138 -58.48 -0.35 2.24
CA PRO A 138 -58.66 -1.24 1.08
C PRO A 138 -57.62 -1.05 -0.06
N ALA A 139 -57.73 -1.90 -1.09
CA ALA A 139 -56.97 -1.87 -2.33
C ALA A 139 -57.27 -0.63 -3.20
N GLN A 140 -56.23 -0.02 -3.77
CA GLN A 140 -56.34 0.80 -4.99
C GLN A 140 -55.17 0.53 -5.93
N THR A 141 -55.55 0.28 -7.17
CA THR A 141 -54.74 0.17 -8.39
C THR A 141 -54.11 1.51 -8.75
N GLY A 142 -52.84 1.51 -9.14
CA GLY A 142 -52.18 2.72 -9.65
C GLY A 142 -50.71 2.49 -9.95
N ASP A 143 -50.44 2.15 -11.19
CA ASP A 143 -49.12 2.08 -11.81
C ASP A 143 -48.30 3.37 -11.56
N SER A 144 -47.15 3.22 -10.90
CA SER A 144 -45.98 4.07 -11.17
C SER A 144 -44.72 3.36 -10.69
N SER A 145 -43.92 2.92 -11.64
CA SER A 145 -42.58 2.41 -11.43
C SER A 145 -41.67 3.48 -10.83
N GLN A 146 -41.46 3.45 -9.52
CA GLN A 146 -40.28 4.03 -8.88
C GLN A 146 -39.48 2.91 -8.23
N ALA A 147 -38.38 2.54 -8.86
CA ALA A 147 -37.37 1.72 -8.22
C ALA A 147 -36.77 2.53 -7.06
N SER A 148 -37.15 2.18 -5.81
CA SER A 148 -36.43 2.69 -4.65
C SER A 148 -35.04 2.08 -4.67
N TYR A 149 -34.04 2.87 -5.04
CA TYR A 149 -32.65 2.51 -4.81
C TYR A 149 -32.42 2.63 -3.29
N THR A 150 -32.69 1.55 -2.57
CA THR A 150 -32.12 1.39 -1.24
C THR A 150 -30.61 1.37 -1.46
N THR A 151 -29.94 2.47 -1.11
CA THR A 151 -28.49 2.51 -0.95
C THR A 151 -28.16 1.56 0.19
N GLY A 152 -28.03 0.28 -0.16
CA GLY A 152 -27.40 -0.70 0.69
C GLY A 152 -25.99 -0.18 0.93
N ILE A 153 -25.75 0.32 2.14
CA ILE A 153 -24.39 0.46 2.64
C ILE A 153 -23.85 -0.96 2.57
N TYR A 154 -22.97 -1.22 1.61
CA TYR A 154 -22.15 -2.41 1.64
C TYR A 154 -21.23 -2.22 2.85
N VAL A 155 -21.69 -2.70 4.01
CA VAL A 155 -20.80 -3.03 5.11
C VAL A 155 -20.16 -4.33 4.65
N PRO A 156 -18.88 -4.34 4.27
CA PRO A 156 -18.22 -5.61 4.03
C PRO A 156 -18.39 -6.41 5.31
N GLN A 157 -19.09 -7.53 5.20
CA GLN A 157 -19.12 -8.51 6.28
C GLN A 157 -17.66 -8.78 6.61
N GLN A 158 -17.24 -8.43 7.82
CA GLN A 158 -15.87 -8.61 8.27
C GLN A 158 -15.51 -10.05 7.94
N ARG A 159 -14.70 -10.23 6.89
CA ARG A 159 -14.11 -11.53 6.62
C ARG A 159 -13.39 -11.86 7.91
N ASN A 160 -13.73 -13.00 8.50
CA ASN A 160 -13.02 -13.54 9.65
C ASN A 160 -11.54 -13.61 9.25
N LEU A 161 -10.78 -12.57 9.62
CA LEU A 161 -9.35 -12.53 9.48
C LEU A 161 -8.84 -13.71 10.31
N PRO A 162 -7.89 -14.52 9.79
CA PRO A 162 -7.28 -15.57 10.58
C PRO A 162 -6.72 -14.99 11.89
N PRO A 163 -6.64 -15.78 12.97
CA PRO A 163 -6.36 -15.28 14.32
C PRO A 163 -5.07 -14.45 14.34
N THR A 164 -5.25 -13.13 14.48
CA THR A 164 -4.25 -12.09 14.78
C THR A 164 -2.79 -12.41 14.42
N HIS A 165 -2.42 -12.25 13.15
CA HIS A 165 -1.08 -11.72 12.88
C HIS A 165 -1.02 -10.33 13.52
N ASN A 166 -0.09 -10.14 14.47
CA ASN A 166 0.09 -8.90 15.24
C ASN A 166 -0.19 -7.66 14.39
N LEU A 167 -1.32 -6.99 14.65
CA LEU A 167 -1.61 -5.69 14.06
C LEU A 167 -0.46 -4.75 14.46
N SER A 168 0.08 -4.02 13.48
CA SER A 168 1.08 -3.00 13.73
C SER A 168 0.58 -2.05 14.81
N LYS A 169 1.43 -1.75 15.80
CA LYS A 169 1.16 -0.67 16.77
C LYS A 169 1.58 0.69 16.20
N ALA A 170 2.33 0.71 15.10
CA ALA A 170 2.75 1.93 14.44
C ALA A 170 1.61 2.50 13.61
N VAL A 171 1.02 3.59 14.09
CA VAL A 171 -0.04 4.34 13.42
C VAL A 171 0.38 5.81 13.34
N VAL A 172 0.32 6.39 12.14
CA VAL A 172 0.64 7.81 11.93
C VAL A 172 -0.31 8.68 12.77
N MET A 173 0.21 9.78 13.30
CA MET A 173 -0.44 10.66 14.29
C MET A 173 -0.61 10.06 15.69
N SER A 174 -0.10 8.86 15.96
CA SER A 174 -0.09 8.24 17.30
C SER A 174 1.32 8.20 17.88
N PRO A 175 1.48 8.04 19.21
CA PRO A 175 2.78 7.77 19.82
C PRO A 175 3.46 6.57 19.14
N ALA A 176 4.74 6.73 18.80
CA ALA A 176 5.50 5.64 18.19
C ALA A 176 5.63 4.45 19.16
N PRO A 177 5.56 3.20 18.68
CA PRO A 177 5.74 2.03 19.55
C PRO A 177 7.07 2.08 20.28
N ASN A 178 7.02 2.03 21.61
CA ASN A 178 8.21 2.16 22.43
C ASN A 178 9.18 0.97 22.24
N TRP A 179 10.48 1.23 22.35
CA TRP A 179 11.52 0.21 22.28
C TRP A 179 12.73 0.57 23.15
N LYS A 180 13.40 -0.47 23.66
CA LYS A 180 14.72 -0.40 24.29
C LYS A 180 15.55 -1.52 23.71
N ALA A 181 16.74 -1.21 23.22
CA ALA A 181 17.55 -2.17 22.48
C ALA A 181 19.04 -2.03 22.79
N THR A 182 19.75 -3.15 22.68
CA THR A 182 21.21 -3.13 22.58
C THR A 182 21.59 -2.63 21.19
N ALA A 183 22.57 -1.75 21.11
CA ALA A 183 23.00 -1.11 19.88
C ALA A 183 24.51 -1.14 19.70
N ILE A 184 24.97 -1.03 18.45
CA ILE A 184 26.35 -0.72 18.12
C ILE A 184 26.43 0.74 17.70
N VAL A 185 27.25 1.52 18.42
CA VAL A 185 27.52 2.93 18.13
C VAL A 185 29.03 3.11 18.07
N ASN A 186 29.55 3.56 16.92
CA ASN A 186 30.99 3.74 16.70
C ASN A 186 31.83 2.50 17.07
N GLY A 187 31.31 1.29 16.80
CA GLY A 187 32.00 0.03 17.11
C GLY A 187 31.94 -0.40 18.58
N HIS A 188 31.17 0.28 19.42
CA HIS A 188 30.97 -0.06 20.82
C HIS A 188 29.54 -0.53 21.09
N VAL A 189 29.40 -1.53 21.97
CA VAL A 189 28.09 -1.99 22.45
C VAL A 189 27.55 -0.99 23.45
N THR A 190 26.31 -0.55 23.24
CA THR A 190 25.59 0.36 24.14
C THR A 190 24.11 -0.05 24.23
N ARG A 191 23.33 0.66 25.05
CA ARG A 191 21.88 0.51 25.14
C ARG A 191 21.23 1.84 24.75
N LEU A 192 20.21 1.76 23.90
CA LEU A 192 19.42 2.90 23.46
C LEU A 192 17.95 2.68 23.77
N ASP A 193 17.25 3.77 24.06
CA ASP A 193 15.81 3.86 24.27
C ASP A 193 15.22 4.86 23.26
N LEU A 194 13.98 4.64 22.83
CA LEU A 194 13.25 5.65 22.07
C LEU A 194 13.20 6.99 22.82
N SER A 195 13.13 6.96 24.16
CA SER A 195 13.10 8.18 24.98
C SER A 195 14.36 9.05 24.86
N ASP A 196 15.50 8.46 24.46
CA ASP A 196 16.76 9.20 24.29
C ASP A 196 16.70 10.22 23.13
N TYR A 197 15.69 10.05 22.26
CA TYR A 197 15.46 10.88 21.08
C TYR A 197 14.35 11.90 21.26
N VAL A 198 13.77 12.06 22.46
CA VAL A 198 12.81 13.13 22.74
C VAL A 198 13.49 14.50 22.55
N GLY A 199 12.76 15.46 21.97
CA GLY A 199 13.27 16.79 21.67
C GLY A 199 13.98 16.92 20.31
N ARG A 200 14.16 15.82 19.57
CA ARG A 200 14.70 15.80 18.21
C ARG A 200 13.87 14.90 17.31
N TYR A 201 13.95 15.07 16.01
CA TYR A 201 13.35 14.12 15.08
C TYR A 201 14.17 12.82 15.05
N LEU A 202 13.51 11.69 14.86
CA LEU A 202 14.13 10.38 14.74
C LEU A 202 13.60 9.66 13.50
N ILE A 203 14.52 9.14 12.69
CA ILE A 203 14.21 8.17 11.64
C ILE A 203 14.63 6.79 12.12
N LEU A 204 13.65 5.92 12.40
CA LEU A 204 13.89 4.50 12.67
C LEU A 204 13.81 3.73 11.36
N VAL A 205 14.93 3.12 10.95
CA VAL A 205 15.10 2.46 9.65
C VAL A 205 15.26 0.96 9.86
N PHE A 206 14.30 0.16 9.39
CA PHE A 206 14.42 -1.29 9.36
C PHE A 206 15.10 -1.76 8.07
N TYR A 207 16.01 -2.71 8.19
CA TYR A 207 16.61 -3.41 7.06
C TYR A 207 16.58 -4.93 7.31
N PRO A 208 16.44 -5.76 6.25
CA PRO A 208 16.21 -7.19 6.43
C PRO A 208 17.30 -7.91 7.23
N GLN A 209 18.57 -7.76 6.84
CA GLN A 209 19.65 -8.56 7.41
C GLN A 209 21.03 -7.92 7.17
N ASP A 210 21.95 -8.13 8.11
CA ASP A 210 23.38 -7.88 7.99
C ASP A 210 24.02 -8.71 6.85
N PHE A 211 25.23 -8.35 6.43
CA PHE A 211 26.01 -9.07 5.39
C PHE A 211 25.33 -9.19 4.02
N SER A 212 24.33 -8.34 3.75
CA SER A 212 23.64 -8.24 2.46
C SER A 212 24.03 -6.96 1.70
N LYS A 213 24.24 -7.06 0.39
CA LYS A 213 24.72 -5.95 -0.46
C LYS A 213 23.76 -4.76 -0.49
N ILE A 214 22.45 -4.99 -0.63
CA ILE A 214 21.46 -3.91 -0.68
C ILE A 214 21.38 -3.23 0.69
N CYS A 215 21.35 -4.01 1.77
CA CYS A 215 21.35 -3.46 3.14
C CYS A 215 22.61 -2.62 3.41
N ALA A 216 23.80 -3.12 3.05
CA ALA A 216 25.04 -2.38 3.17
C ALA A 216 25.01 -1.05 2.40
N SER A 217 24.46 -1.05 1.17
CA SER A 217 24.35 0.18 0.37
C SER A 217 23.45 1.23 1.03
N GLU A 218 22.33 0.83 1.64
CA GLU A 218 21.42 1.77 2.33
C GLU A 218 22.03 2.32 3.61
N ILE A 219 22.61 1.45 4.45
CA ILE A 219 23.25 1.88 5.70
C ILE A 219 24.44 2.80 5.42
N ASN A 220 25.25 2.49 4.41
CA ASN A 220 26.35 3.36 4.00
C ASN A 220 25.85 4.72 3.47
N ALA A 221 24.81 4.75 2.62
CA ALA A 221 24.25 5.99 2.10
C ALA A 221 23.67 6.89 3.21
N LEU A 222 22.95 6.31 4.17
CA LEU A 222 22.43 7.04 5.33
C LEU A 222 23.55 7.48 6.28
N SER A 223 24.55 6.64 6.51
CA SER A 223 25.71 6.96 7.33
C SER A 223 26.51 8.13 6.74
N ASP A 224 26.77 8.11 5.44
CA ASP A 224 27.55 9.16 4.75
C ASP A 224 26.88 10.52 4.85
N ARG A 225 25.55 10.55 4.71
CA ARG A 225 24.72 11.75 4.74
C ARG A 225 24.11 12.06 6.11
N SER A 226 24.49 11.33 7.16
CA SER A 226 23.95 11.51 8.52
C SER A 226 24.12 12.94 9.06
N TYR A 227 25.13 13.67 8.59
CA TYR A 227 25.35 15.07 8.96
C TYR A 227 24.25 16.00 8.44
N GLU A 228 23.66 15.73 7.28
CA GLU A 228 22.55 16.51 6.72
C GLU A 228 21.34 16.42 7.64
N PHE A 229 21.02 15.22 8.11
CA PHE A 229 19.93 15.01 9.08
C PHE A 229 20.22 15.67 10.43
N ARG A 230 21.45 15.56 10.94
CA ARG A 230 21.83 16.22 12.21
C ARG A 230 21.77 17.75 12.13
N SER A 231 22.07 18.34 10.96
CA SER A 231 21.99 19.79 10.76
C SER A 231 20.56 20.33 10.91
N ILE A 232 19.57 19.48 10.67
CA ILE A 232 18.14 19.76 10.88
C ILE A 232 17.59 19.04 12.13
N GLN A 233 18.43 18.85 13.15
CA GLN A 233 18.03 18.23 14.44
C GLN A 233 17.32 16.88 14.31
N THR A 234 17.78 16.04 13.37
CA THR A 234 17.24 14.70 13.12
C THR A 234 18.32 13.65 13.29
N GLU A 235 18.03 12.61 14.08
CA GLU A 235 18.88 11.42 14.20
C GLU A 235 18.33 10.26 13.38
N ILE A 236 19.21 9.35 12.98
CA ILE A 236 18.85 8.11 12.27
C ILE A 236 19.31 6.94 13.13
N VAL A 237 18.44 5.96 13.32
CA VAL A 237 18.75 4.68 13.96
C VAL A 237 18.35 3.56 13.02
N ALA A 238 19.26 2.64 12.73
CA ALA A 238 18.96 1.46 11.92
C ALA A 238 18.69 0.26 12.82
N CYS A 239 17.76 -0.60 12.42
CA CYS A 239 17.32 -1.79 13.14
C CYS A 239 17.27 -2.99 12.20
N SER A 240 17.78 -4.14 12.64
CA SER A 240 17.42 -5.44 12.05
C SER A 240 17.16 -6.46 13.15
N VAL A 241 16.74 -7.66 12.74
CA VAL A 241 16.55 -8.81 13.61
C VAL A 241 17.85 -9.48 14.04
N ASP A 242 18.99 -9.02 13.53
CA ASP A 242 20.29 -9.61 13.86
C ASP A 242 20.70 -9.29 15.30
N SER A 243 21.66 -10.05 15.82
CA SER A 243 22.23 -9.78 17.14
C SER A 243 23.22 -8.61 17.12
N HIS A 244 23.43 -7.96 18.26
CA HIS A 244 24.44 -6.91 18.40
C HIS A 244 25.87 -7.41 18.08
N LEU A 245 26.17 -8.71 18.25
CA LEU A 245 27.45 -9.29 17.86
C LEU A 245 27.61 -9.39 16.34
N SER A 246 26.51 -9.66 15.62
CA SER A 246 26.46 -9.59 14.16
C SER A 246 26.76 -8.16 13.71
N HIS A 247 26.04 -7.19 14.26
CA HIS A 247 26.27 -5.77 13.96
C HIS A 247 27.70 -5.34 14.25
N LEU A 248 28.29 -5.79 15.37
CA LEU A 248 29.66 -5.44 15.72
C LEU A 248 30.65 -5.97 14.68
N THR A 249 30.47 -7.21 14.24
CA THR A 249 31.32 -7.84 13.22
C THR A 249 31.14 -7.15 11.87
N TRP A 250 29.89 -6.92 11.46
CA TRP A 250 29.55 -6.25 10.20
C TRP A 250 30.04 -4.79 10.17
N SER A 251 30.01 -4.09 11.31
CA SER A 251 30.53 -2.73 11.45
C SER A 251 32.04 -2.64 11.29
N LYS A 252 32.79 -3.69 11.61
CA LYS A 252 34.26 -3.72 11.46
C LYS A 252 34.69 -4.13 10.05
N LEU A 253 33.78 -4.71 9.26
CA LEU A 253 34.07 -5.16 7.91
C LEU A 253 34.17 -3.95 6.95
N SER A 254 35.12 -4.02 6.02
CA SER A 254 35.32 -2.96 5.03
C SER A 254 34.11 -2.89 4.08
N ARG A 255 33.86 -1.72 3.48
CA ARG A 255 32.78 -1.58 2.47
C ARG A 255 33.04 -2.43 1.23
N ALA A 256 34.31 -2.62 0.85
CA ALA A 256 34.70 -3.46 -0.28
C ALA A 256 34.31 -4.93 -0.06
N ASP A 257 34.36 -5.39 1.20
CA ASP A 257 34.01 -6.76 1.59
C ASP A 257 32.52 -6.90 1.96
N GLY A 258 31.69 -5.90 1.67
CA GLY A 258 30.24 -5.92 1.97
C GLY A 258 29.87 -5.49 3.39
N GLY A 259 30.81 -4.90 4.13
CA GLY A 259 30.60 -4.28 5.43
C GLY A 259 30.08 -2.85 5.37
N VAL A 260 29.91 -2.25 6.55
CA VAL A 260 29.45 -0.86 6.72
C VAL A 260 30.50 0.07 7.33
N ASN A 261 31.69 -0.45 7.66
CA ASN A 261 32.87 0.29 8.13
C ASN A 261 32.56 1.44 9.12
N LEU A 262 32.22 1.07 10.36
CA LEU A 262 31.91 1.95 11.47
C LEU A 262 30.90 3.04 11.09
N PRO A 263 29.63 2.65 10.81
CA PRO A 263 28.62 3.59 10.36
C PRO A 263 28.39 4.67 11.43
N LYS A 264 28.12 5.89 10.96
CA LYS A 264 27.89 7.08 11.80
C LYS A 264 26.49 7.10 12.43
N ILE A 265 25.69 6.08 12.16
CA ILE A 265 24.33 5.88 12.67
C ILE A 265 24.32 4.63 13.57
N PRO A 266 23.60 4.63 14.70
CA PRO A 266 23.44 3.44 15.53
C PRO A 266 22.78 2.27 14.81
N LEU A 267 23.24 1.06 15.10
CA LEU A 267 22.60 -0.20 14.69
C LEU A 267 21.99 -0.89 15.92
N ILE A 268 20.67 -0.86 16.08
CA ILE A 268 19.95 -1.55 17.16
C ILE A 268 19.63 -3.00 16.76
N ALA A 269 19.84 -3.91 17.70
CA ALA A 269 19.60 -5.33 17.53
C ALA A 269 18.22 -5.72 18.04
N ASP A 270 17.42 -6.40 17.22
CA ASP A 270 16.11 -6.96 17.58
C ASP A 270 16.05 -8.50 17.40
N PRO A 271 16.90 -9.28 18.08
CA PRO A 271 16.89 -10.75 17.95
C PRO A 271 15.61 -11.41 18.48
N THR A 272 14.82 -10.68 19.26
CA THR A 272 13.52 -11.15 19.74
C THR A 272 12.40 -10.90 18.73
N HIS A 273 12.65 -10.09 17.71
CA HIS A 273 11.69 -9.57 16.73
C HIS A 273 10.55 -8.75 17.37
N ALA A 274 10.73 -8.27 18.59
CA ALA A 274 9.70 -7.54 19.33
C ALA A 274 9.47 -6.15 18.73
N ILE A 275 10.56 -5.48 18.32
CA ILE A 275 10.51 -4.15 17.70
C ILE A 275 9.91 -4.27 16.30
N ALA A 276 10.41 -5.20 15.48
CA ALA A 276 9.91 -5.46 14.14
C ALA A 276 8.42 -5.85 14.14
N ARG A 277 7.95 -6.62 15.12
CA ARG A 277 6.51 -6.91 15.29
C ARG A 277 5.71 -5.68 15.74
N ALA A 278 6.22 -4.90 16.69
CA ALA A 278 5.52 -3.71 17.16
C ALA A 278 5.31 -2.68 16.04
N TYR A 279 6.29 -2.56 15.13
CA TYR A 279 6.22 -1.70 13.96
C TYR A 279 5.55 -2.37 12.74
N GLY A 280 5.16 -3.64 12.83
CA GLY A 280 4.41 -4.34 11.77
C GLY A 280 5.21 -4.64 10.51
N VAL A 281 6.53 -4.78 10.61
CA VAL A 281 7.44 -4.95 9.46
C VAL A 281 8.13 -6.31 9.43
N LEU A 282 7.93 -7.15 10.46
CA LEU A 282 8.42 -8.52 10.46
C LEU A 282 7.69 -9.37 9.41
N LEU A 283 8.44 -10.15 8.63
CA LEU A 283 7.93 -11.27 7.84
C LEU A 283 8.11 -12.56 8.66
N PRO A 284 7.07 -13.06 9.35
CA PRO A 284 7.23 -14.18 10.29
C PRO A 284 7.79 -15.43 9.63
N ASP A 285 7.35 -15.72 8.40
CA ASP A 285 7.76 -16.90 7.63
C ASP A 285 9.19 -16.82 7.10
N LYS A 286 9.77 -15.61 7.04
CA LYS A 286 11.14 -15.37 6.56
C LYS A 286 12.13 -15.08 7.69
N GLY A 287 11.64 -14.75 8.87
CA GLY A 287 12.46 -14.46 10.04
C GLY A 287 13.21 -13.12 9.97
N HIS A 288 12.93 -12.26 9.00
CA HIS A 288 13.53 -10.93 8.84
C HIS A 288 12.48 -9.86 8.52
N THR A 289 12.88 -8.60 8.42
CA THR A 289 11.94 -7.50 8.16
C THR A 289 11.76 -7.20 6.67
N LEU A 290 10.68 -6.50 6.34
CA LEU A 290 10.59 -5.64 5.16
C LEU A 290 11.56 -4.45 5.29
N ARG A 291 11.78 -3.73 4.19
CA ARG A 291 12.48 -2.43 4.24
C ARG A 291 11.48 -1.37 4.64
N ALA A 292 11.65 -0.77 5.81
CA ALA A 292 10.71 0.23 6.28
C ALA A 292 11.42 1.36 7.01
N HIS A 293 10.86 2.57 6.97
CA HIS A 293 11.32 3.64 7.83
C HIS A 293 10.14 4.37 8.46
N PHE A 294 10.37 4.89 9.66
CA PHE A 294 9.40 5.59 10.47
C PHE A 294 10.01 6.92 10.91
N ILE A 295 9.33 8.03 10.62
CA ILE A 295 9.77 9.37 11.03
C ILE A 295 8.94 9.75 12.25
N ILE A 296 9.63 9.95 13.37
CA ILE A 296 9.08 10.23 14.68
C ILE A 296 9.50 11.66 15.04
N ASP A 297 8.55 12.50 15.44
CA ASP A 297 8.82 13.90 15.77
C ASP A 297 9.42 14.07 17.18
N LYS A 298 9.75 15.33 17.50
CA LYS A 298 10.30 15.75 18.80
C LYS A 298 9.46 15.36 20.02
N ARG A 299 8.17 15.03 19.83
CA ARG A 299 7.23 14.63 20.89
C ARG A 299 7.06 13.11 20.98
N GLY A 300 7.75 12.34 20.15
CA GLY A 300 7.59 10.90 20.07
C GLY A 300 6.37 10.46 19.27
N ILE A 301 5.77 11.33 18.45
CA ILE A 301 4.62 11.00 17.61
C ILE A 301 5.11 10.52 16.25
N LEU A 302 4.55 9.41 15.76
CA LEU A 302 4.84 8.90 14.42
C LEU A 302 4.19 9.79 13.36
N ARG A 303 4.98 10.38 12.46
CA ARG A 303 4.51 11.35 11.45
C ARG A 303 4.49 10.80 10.04
N HIS A 304 5.37 9.86 9.74
CA HIS A 304 5.43 9.22 8.43
C HIS A 304 5.95 7.80 8.57
N MET A 305 5.44 6.90 7.74
CA MET A 305 5.99 5.57 7.56
C MET A 305 5.97 5.18 6.10
N SER A 306 7.00 4.48 5.66
CA SER A 306 7.04 3.86 4.34
C SER A 306 7.57 2.44 4.47
N VAL A 307 6.93 1.51 3.77
CA VAL A 307 7.27 0.09 3.75
C VAL A 307 7.43 -0.33 2.30
N THR A 308 8.54 -1.00 2.02
CA THR A 308 8.96 -1.41 0.68
C THR A 308 9.40 -2.87 0.73
N ASP A 309 9.20 -3.57 -0.40
CA ASP A 309 9.70 -4.93 -0.56
C ASP A 309 11.23 -4.99 -0.37
N THR A 310 11.70 -6.14 0.06
CA THR A 310 13.07 -6.46 0.45
C THR A 310 14.11 -6.26 -0.65
N LEU A 311 13.73 -6.20 -1.92
CA LEU A 311 14.65 -6.07 -3.06
C LEU A 311 14.83 -4.63 -3.57
N VAL A 312 14.05 -3.67 -3.07
CA VAL A 312 14.10 -2.27 -3.54
C VAL A 312 14.64 -1.37 -2.43
N GLY A 313 15.80 -0.76 -2.67
CA GLY A 313 16.40 0.20 -1.72
C GLY A 313 15.65 1.53 -1.67
N ARG A 314 15.77 2.23 -0.54
CA ARG A 314 15.18 3.56 -0.29
C ARG A 314 16.07 4.68 -0.83
N GLY A 315 15.45 5.81 -1.16
CA GLY A 315 16.15 7.05 -1.53
C GLY A 315 16.37 7.96 -0.33
N THR A 316 17.62 8.32 -0.05
CA THR A 316 17.97 9.25 1.05
C THR A 316 17.41 10.65 0.85
N ASP A 317 17.33 11.12 -0.40
CA ASP A 317 16.80 12.46 -0.71
C ASP A 317 15.34 12.61 -0.32
N GLU A 318 14.54 11.56 -0.53
CA GLU A 318 13.12 11.56 -0.17
C GLU A 318 12.94 11.58 1.35
N LEU A 319 13.76 10.81 2.09
CA LEU A 319 13.76 10.87 3.55
C LEU A 319 14.05 12.30 4.04
N LEU A 320 15.08 12.95 3.47
CA LEU A 320 15.44 14.31 3.84
C LEU A 320 14.33 15.31 3.50
N ARG A 321 13.72 15.18 2.32
CA ARG A 321 12.60 16.03 1.88
C ARG A 321 11.40 15.94 2.83
N ILE A 322 11.00 14.72 3.20
CA ILE A 322 9.85 14.50 4.10
C ILE A 322 10.14 15.06 5.50
N VAL A 323 11.34 14.85 6.06
CA VAL A 323 11.70 15.41 7.37
C VAL A 323 11.64 16.94 7.35
N LYS A 324 12.24 17.57 6.33
CA LYS A 324 12.18 19.04 6.18
C LYS A 324 10.74 19.55 6.05
N ALA A 325 9.91 18.85 5.30
CA ALA A 325 8.50 19.20 5.14
C ALA A 325 7.74 19.12 6.48
N LEU A 326 7.94 18.04 7.24
CA LEU A 326 7.32 17.88 8.56
C LEU A 326 7.78 18.94 9.55
N GLN A 327 9.06 19.29 9.55
CA GLN A 327 9.61 20.34 10.40
C GLN A 327 9.08 21.72 10.01
N TYR A 328 8.99 22.02 8.72
CA TYR A 328 8.38 23.26 8.24
C TYR A 328 6.93 23.38 8.70
N VAL A 329 6.12 22.32 8.52
CA VAL A 329 4.72 22.30 9.02
C VAL A 329 4.66 22.50 10.54
N ASP A 330 5.59 21.91 11.31
CA ASP A 330 5.66 22.11 12.76
C ASP A 330 6.06 23.54 13.16
N GLU A 331 6.71 24.31 12.28
CA GLU A 331 7.14 25.69 12.51
C GLU A 331 6.09 26.72 12.08
N VAL A 332 5.49 26.55 10.90
CA VAL A 332 4.56 27.52 10.32
C VAL A 332 3.09 27.16 10.51
N GLU A 333 2.78 25.92 10.91
CA GLU A 333 1.41 25.39 11.08
C GLU A 333 0.55 25.44 9.80
N GLU A 334 1.17 25.52 8.61
CA GLU A 334 0.51 25.52 7.31
C GLU A 334 0.72 24.21 6.54
N ALA A 335 -0.22 23.87 5.66
CA ALA A 335 -0.13 22.69 4.82
C ALA A 335 0.88 22.87 3.68
N VAL A 336 1.67 21.83 3.41
CA VAL A 336 2.61 21.79 2.27
C VAL A 336 2.01 21.04 1.07
N PRO A 337 2.20 21.51 -0.17
CA PRO A 337 1.69 20.84 -1.38
C PRO A 337 2.45 19.55 -1.72
N ALA A 338 1.94 18.81 -2.71
CA ALA A 338 2.67 17.72 -3.35
C ALA A 338 3.99 18.22 -3.95
N ASP A 339 5.01 17.34 -3.98
CA ASP A 339 6.34 17.64 -4.51
C ASP A 339 7.03 18.86 -3.88
N TRP A 340 6.62 19.22 -2.64
CA TRP A 340 7.22 20.32 -1.91
C TRP A 340 8.73 20.10 -1.71
N SER A 341 9.48 21.12 -2.09
CA SER A 341 10.87 21.34 -1.72
C SER A 341 10.97 22.60 -0.87
N GLN A 342 11.97 22.64 0.00
CA GLN A 342 12.24 23.82 0.82
C GLN A 342 12.39 25.05 -0.11
N PRO A 343 11.68 26.16 0.15
CA PRO A 343 11.86 27.39 -0.60
C PRO A 343 13.35 27.79 -0.59
N SER A 344 13.89 28.21 -1.72
CA SER A 344 15.21 28.85 -1.73
C SER A 344 15.15 30.13 -0.92
N GLU A 345 16.04 30.28 0.06
CA GLU A 345 16.23 31.54 0.80
C GLU A 345 16.45 32.74 -0.12
#